data_AF-Q5L9R7-F1
#
_entry.id   AF-Q5L9R7-F1
#
_cell.length_a   1.000
_cell.length_b   1.000
_cell.length_c   1.000
_cell.angle_alpha   90.00
_cell.angle_beta   90.00
_cell.angle_gamma   90.00
#
_symmetry.space_group_name_H-M   'P 1'
#
loop_
_entity.id
_entity.type
_entity.pdbx_description
1 polymer ?
#
loop_
_entity_poly.entity_id
_entity_poly.type
_entity_poly.pdbx_seq_one_letter_code
_entity_poly.pdbx_strand_id
1 'polypeptide(L)'
;MKYYLLFYSLIFLFIFCSCYDESLNFDHDIIQKDLDSNYTFIMNEADALDLVSYFINSMENSPATRVASLDTREVEGIVTFPKTRANLLPEWLQEFNKRFYIVNMKNDKGYAIISKDERAFPFYAILDHGRFNFNSIDSVSTSIYQGFIRRNKIDIERSDSLYLNKSLFPLTRSSLDDKTFFQIKELKKGLFRGFGRSSNYLLKTRWTQNVTRPNIYLQKSGATYYDVYGNTTRSATINTGDGSIQSTRLFGCTPVAFGQVLYGLRSHKGVKDLCYSNGQPVLWDRMEKGMNPEVERFLGWITMNCSPKVVDITFLGTSLTKPGVMVHNVDAKNFIKKILGDYLDIQYDNCVIWAGDLNGFTGNNEGKKIAEKFYTTNKECFAIFTGSQKTMPSDYHSYVVDRMCEILMKHRGVIVTPKEIVESFTPTQTNIMKEQGLLVIETNPNRIIYHEPYSVTICHVNYGWGNKHNGYYYFNERTDGGLKYEGNEGFNNNFNHNLAYTIITPK
;
A
#
# COMPACT_ATOMS: atom_id res chain seq x y z
N MET A 1 -24.33 -28.98 57.10
CA MET A 1 -23.27 -29.10 56.07
C MET A 1 -23.81 -28.67 54.70
N LYS A 2 -23.67 -27.39 54.32
CA LYS A 2 -23.78 -26.90 52.91
C LYS A 2 -23.57 -25.38 52.75
N TYR A 3 -22.76 -24.74 53.61
CA TYR A 3 -22.41 -23.31 53.43
C TYR A 3 -20.92 -22.98 53.68
N TYR A 4 -20.08 -23.98 54.01
CA TYR A 4 -18.64 -23.76 54.27
C TYR A 4 -17.72 -24.03 53.07
N LEU A 5 -18.23 -24.51 51.93
CA LEU A 5 -17.43 -24.75 50.71
C LEU A 5 -17.43 -23.59 49.71
N LEU A 6 -18.30 -22.58 49.87
CA LEU A 6 -18.35 -21.41 48.98
C LEU A 6 -17.47 -20.25 49.45
N PHE A 7 -16.99 -20.27 50.69
CA PHE A 7 -16.15 -19.20 51.25
C PHE A 7 -14.65 -19.42 50.99
N TYR A 8 -14.20 -20.67 50.81
CA TYR A 8 -12.79 -20.99 50.52
C TYR A 8 -12.41 -20.89 49.04
N SER A 9 -13.39 -20.77 48.13
CA SER A 9 -13.12 -20.56 46.69
C SER A 9 -12.94 -19.08 46.30
N LEU A 10 -13.34 -18.14 47.17
CA LEU A 10 -13.25 -16.70 46.91
C LEU A 10 -11.98 -16.05 47.49
N ILE A 11 -11.24 -16.76 48.36
CA ILE A 11 -10.03 -16.25 49.02
C ILE A 11 -8.73 -16.69 48.30
N PHE A 12 -8.80 -17.66 47.38
CA PHE A 12 -7.63 -18.10 46.58
C PHE A 12 -7.42 -17.32 45.27
N LEU A 13 -8.33 -16.40 44.91
CA LEU A 13 -8.18 -15.55 43.70
C LEU A 13 -7.40 -14.25 43.96
N PHE A 14 -6.95 -13.99 45.20
CA PHE A 14 -6.35 -12.71 45.61
C PHE A 14 -4.85 -12.75 45.94
N ILE A 15 -4.13 -13.84 45.67
CA ILE A 15 -2.69 -13.97 46.05
C ILE A 15 -1.76 -14.30 44.86
N PHE A 16 -2.12 -13.93 43.62
CA PHE A 16 -1.17 -13.95 42.49
C PHE A 16 -1.28 -12.74 41.56
N CYS A 17 -1.33 -11.52 42.13
CA CYS A 17 -0.97 -10.30 41.42
C CYS A 17 -0.53 -9.21 42.41
N SER A 18 0.66 -9.40 42.99
CA SER A 18 1.40 -8.33 43.69
C SER A 18 2.80 -8.22 43.09
N CYS A 19 2.87 -7.56 41.93
CA CYS A 19 3.95 -6.66 41.56
C CYS A 19 3.23 -5.45 40.96
N TYR A 20 2.67 -4.66 41.86
CA TYR A 20 2.21 -3.31 41.58
C TYR A 20 3.49 -2.49 41.43
N ASP A 21 3.93 -2.26 40.20
CA ASP A 21 4.90 -1.20 39.94
C ASP A 21 4.09 0.09 40.05
N GLU A 22 4.27 0.81 41.16
CA GLU A 22 3.87 2.21 41.29
C GLU A 22 4.68 3.02 40.27
N SER A 23 4.32 2.93 38.99
CA SER A 23 4.71 3.93 38.02
C SER A 23 4.01 5.21 38.44
N LEU A 24 4.76 6.07 39.12
CA LEU A 24 4.44 7.48 39.36
C LEU A 24 3.58 8.02 38.21
N ASN A 25 2.29 8.20 38.48
CA ASN A 25 1.42 9.04 37.68
C ASN A 25 1.94 10.48 37.81
N PHE A 26 3.00 10.80 37.06
CA PHE A 26 3.22 12.18 36.65
C PHE A 26 2.01 12.56 35.81
N ASP A 27 1.30 13.60 36.23
CA ASP A 27 0.17 14.22 35.54
C ASP A 27 0.40 14.34 34.02
N HIS A 28 0.04 13.28 33.29
CA HIS A 28 0.15 13.19 31.83
C HIS A 28 -0.87 14.11 31.16
N ASP A 29 -2.02 14.33 31.82
CA ASP A 29 -3.12 15.16 31.35
C ASP A 29 -2.79 16.66 31.29
N ILE A 30 -1.77 17.09 32.02
CA ILE A 30 -1.43 18.51 32.15
C ILE A 30 -0.42 18.97 31.10
N ILE A 31 0.52 18.10 30.68
CA ILE A 31 1.51 18.41 29.63
C ILE A 31 0.87 18.30 28.23
N GLN A 32 -0.09 17.39 28.05
CA GLN A 32 -0.82 17.22 26.80
C GLN A 32 -1.65 18.46 26.45
N LYS A 33 -2.30 19.07 27.46
CA LYS A 33 -3.28 20.15 27.26
C LYS A 33 -2.70 21.47 26.74
N ASP A 34 -1.45 21.79 27.06
CA ASP A 34 -0.78 23.00 26.54
C ASP A 34 -0.08 22.75 25.18
N LEU A 35 0.41 21.53 24.91
CA LEU A 35 0.92 21.12 23.59
C LEU A 35 -0.20 20.95 22.55
N ASP A 36 -1.42 20.66 23.00
CA ASP A 36 -2.64 20.56 22.17
C ASP A 36 -3.30 21.93 21.87
N SER A 37 -2.77 23.03 22.41
CA SER A 37 -3.29 24.37 22.09
C SER A 37 -2.79 24.87 20.72
N ASN A 38 -3.57 24.55 19.69
CA ASN A 38 -3.59 25.11 18.33
C ASN A 38 -2.40 24.83 17.37
N TYR A 39 -2.65 24.00 16.35
CA TYR A 39 -2.24 24.25 14.95
C TYR A 39 -0.73 24.37 14.61
N THR A 40 0.20 23.77 15.35
CA THR A 40 1.63 24.06 15.12
C THR A 40 2.36 23.15 14.13
N PHE A 41 1.86 21.95 13.85
CA PHE A 41 2.46 20.99 12.89
C PHE A 41 1.74 20.92 11.55
N ILE A 42 0.84 21.86 11.27
CA ILE A 42 0.08 21.87 10.02
C ILE A 42 0.92 22.48 8.92
N MET A 43 1.17 21.70 7.87
CA MET A 43 1.73 22.14 6.61
C MET A 43 0.75 23.10 5.94
N ASN A 44 1.24 24.23 5.44
CA ASN A 44 0.39 25.16 4.70
C ASN A 44 0.20 24.68 3.25
N GLU A 45 -0.74 25.32 2.54
CA GLU A 45 -1.09 24.94 1.16
C GLU A 45 0.04 25.16 0.15
N ALA A 46 0.87 26.19 0.31
CA ALA A 46 1.98 26.47 -0.59
C ALA A 46 3.08 25.41 -0.44
N ASP A 47 3.47 25.09 0.79
CA ASP A 47 4.46 24.05 1.10
C ASP A 47 3.99 22.69 0.57
N ALA A 48 2.69 22.40 0.67
CA ALA A 48 2.05 21.20 0.14
C ALA A 48 2.19 21.09 -1.39
N LEU A 49 1.94 22.18 -2.12
CA LEU A 49 2.08 22.24 -3.58
C LEU A 49 3.55 22.12 -4.01
N ASP A 50 4.46 22.79 -3.31
CA ASP A 50 5.90 22.74 -3.58
C ASP A 50 6.45 21.34 -3.31
N LEU A 51 6.02 20.70 -2.23
CA LEU A 51 6.41 19.34 -1.88
C LEU A 51 5.98 18.33 -2.96
N VAL A 52 4.74 18.43 -3.45
CA VAL A 52 4.24 17.57 -4.55
C VAL A 52 5.02 17.83 -5.84
N SER A 53 5.24 19.09 -6.19
CA SER A 53 6.01 19.48 -7.38
C SER A 53 7.45 18.95 -7.29
N TYR A 54 8.11 19.13 -6.15
CA TYR A 54 9.45 18.64 -5.89
C TYR A 54 9.53 17.12 -5.97
N PHE A 55 8.54 16.41 -5.41
CA PHE A 55 8.49 14.95 -5.48
C PHE A 55 8.34 14.44 -6.92
N ILE A 56 7.41 15.00 -7.70
CA ILE A 56 7.19 14.62 -9.10
C ILE A 56 8.46 14.88 -9.91
N ASN A 57 9.02 16.09 -9.80
CA ASN A 57 10.26 16.45 -10.48
C ASN A 57 11.41 15.52 -10.07
N SER A 58 11.51 15.16 -8.79
CA SER A 58 12.52 14.22 -8.30
C SER A 58 12.31 12.81 -8.85
N MET A 59 11.05 12.36 -9.01
CA MET A 59 10.70 11.06 -9.56
C MET A 59 10.93 10.99 -11.08
N GLU A 60 10.76 12.09 -11.80
CA GLU A 60 11.02 12.16 -13.24
C GLU A 60 12.52 12.27 -13.54
N ASN A 61 13.27 13.02 -12.73
CA ASN A 61 14.68 13.34 -12.98
C ASN A 61 15.68 12.42 -12.26
N SER A 62 15.27 11.65 -11.25
CA SER A 62 16.22 10.77 -10.56
C SER A 62 16.71 9.65 -11.48
N PRO A 63 18.04 9.41 -11.56
CA PRO A 63 18.60 8.30 -12.31
C PRO A 63 18.05 6.95 -11.87
N ALA A 64 17.71 6.81 -10.59
CA ALA A 64 17.11 5.61 -10.04
C ALA A 64 15.71 5.41 -10.64
N THR A 65 14.94 6.48 -10.78
CA THR A 65 13.53 6.39 -11.18
C THR A 65 13.29 6.62 -12.67
N ARG A 66 14.32 6.93 -13.49
CA ARG A 66 14.22 7.28 -14.91
C ARG A 66 13.30 6.32 -15.68
N VAL A 67 12.08 6.77 -15.95
CA VAL A 67 11.17 6.19 -16.94
C VAL A 67 11.28 7.07 -18.18
N ALA A 68 11.67 6.49 -19.32
CA ALA A 68 11.87 7.20 -20.58
C ALA A 68 10.61 7.86 -21.19
N SER A 69 9.49 7.98 -20.45
CA SER A 69 8.25 8.57 -20.96
C SER A 69 7.23 8.92 -19.87
N LEU A 70 7.63 9.40 -18.68
CA LEU A 70 6.65 10.08 -17.84
C LEU A 70 6.42 11.45 -18.47
N ASP A 71 5.33 11.52 -19.22
CA ASP A 71 4.69 12.72 -19.72
C ASP A 71 4.66 13.76 -18.59
N THR A 72 5.52 14.79 -18.66
CA THR A 72 5.80 15.72 -17.54
C THR A 72 4.51 16.11 -16.82
N ARG A 73 4.38 15.69 -15.56
CA ARG A 73 3.21 16.01 -14.74
C ARG A 73 3.40 17.39 -14.12
N GLU A 74 2.38 18.22 -14.18
CA GLU A 74 2.38 19.56 -13.58
C GLU A 74 1.23 19.66 -12.59
N VAL A 75 1.45 20.31 -11.46
CA VAL A 75 0.43 20.54 -10.44
C VAL A 75 -0.62 21.54 -10.94
N GLU A 76 -1.90 21.21 -10.78
CA GLU A 76 -3.04 22.11 -11.03
C GLU A 76 -3.39 22.92 -9.78
N GLY A 77 -3.50 22.24 -8.63
CA GLY A 77 -3.84 22.88 -7.36
C GLY A 77 -4.47 21.93 -6.35
N ILE A 78 -4.73 22.46 -5.15
CA ILE A 78 -5.40 21.73 -4.07
C ILE A 78 -6.91 21.66 -4.33
N VAL A 79 -7.48 20.48 -4.16
CA VAL A 79 -8.93 20.27 -4.24
C VAL A 79 -9.60 20.88 -3.01
N THR A 80 -10.47 21.86 -3.25
CA THR A 80 -11.25 22.48 -2.17
C THR A 80 -12.41 21.58 -1.75
N PHE A 81 -12.53 21.39 -0.44
CA PHE A 81 -13.65 20.66 0.14
C PHE A 81 -14.97 21.46 0.01
N PRO A 82 -16.11 20.84 -0.36
CA PRO A 82 -17.36 21.56 -0.54
C PRO A 82 -17.85 22.20 0.79
N LYS A 83 -17.76 23.54 0.90
CA LYS A 83 -18.17 24.28 2.10
C LYS A 83 -19.66 24.18 2.39
N THR A 84 -20.49 24.09 1.35
CA THR A 84 -21.96 24.16 1.44
C THR A 84 -22.63 22.92 2.03
N ARG A 85 -21.89 21.83 2.33
CA ARG A 85 -22.45 20.59 2.89
C ARG A 85 -21.56 19.92 3.95
N ALA A 86 -20.59 20.63 4.52
CA ALA A 86 -19.58 20.02 5.39
C ALA A 86 -20.17 19.18 6.55
N ASN A 87 -21.27 19.63 7.16
CA ASN A 87 -21.95 18.94 8.27
C ASN A 87 -22.86 17.78 7.83
N LEU A 88 -23.13 17.63 6.53
CA LEU A 88 -23.94 16.54 5.96
C LEU A 88 -23.07 15.40 5.42
N LEU A 89 -21.74 15.55 5.43
CA LEU A 89 -20.83 14.54 4.94
C LEU A 89 -20.56 13.48 6.00
N PRO A 90 -20.30 12.21 5.60
CA PRO A 90 -19.91 11.17 6.52
C PRO A 90 -18.70 11.58 7.37
N GLU A 91 -18.69 11.21 8.66
CA GLU A 91 -17.65 11.57 9.62
C GLU A 91 -16.24 11.24 9.11
N TRP A 92 -16.07 10.07 8.51
CA TRP A 92 -14.77 9.65 7.96
C TRP A 92 -14.26 10.61 6.87
N LEU A 93 -15.13 11.21 6.07
CA LEU A 93 -14.75 12.11 4.98
C LEU A 93 -14.39 13.50 5.52
N GLN A 94 -15.06 13.92 6.60
CA GLN A 94 -14.67 15.13 7.34
C GLN A 94 -13.29 14.94 7.97
N GLU A 95 -13.04 13.78 8.60
CA GLU A 95 -11.75 13.44 9.18
C GLU A 95 -10.64 13.33 8.12
N PHE A 96 -10.96 12.76 6.95
CA PHE A 96 -10.04 12.74 5.80
C PHE A 96 -9.62 14.16 5.41
N ASN A 97 -10.59 15.06 5.23
CA ASN A 97 -10.31 16.45 4.88
C ASN A 97 -9.53 17.21 5.96
N LYS A 98 -9.71 16.87 7.24
CA LYS A 98 -8.91 17.46 8.33
C LYS A 98 -7.44 17.03 8.26
N ARG A 99 -7.14 15.86 7.69
CA ARG A 99 -5.81 15.24 7.73
C ARG A 99 -5.02 15.33 6.43
N PHE A 100 -5.68 15.50 5.29
CA PHE A 100 -5.02 15.41 3.99
C PHE A 100 -5.33 16.58 3.07
N TYR A 101 -4.30 17.05 2.36
CA TYR A 101 -4.50 17.77 1.11
C TYR A 101 -4.61 16.76 -0.04
N ILE A 102 -5.39 17.13 -1.03
CA ILE A 102 -5.46 16.42 -2.32
C ILE A 102 -5.00 17.41 -3.38
N VAL A 103 -3.99 17.04 -4.14
CA VAL A 103 -3.40 17.90 -5.18
C VAL A 103 -3.64 17.25 -6.53
N ASN A 104 -4.45 17.89 -7.38
CA ASN A 104 -4.67 17.41 -8.75
C ASN A 104 -3.50 17.81 -9.65
N MET A 105 -3.20 16.96 -10.64
CA MET A 105 -2.29 17.28 -11.74
C MET A 105 -3.09 17.79 -12.93
N LYS A 106 -2.48 18.66 -13.74
CA LYS A 106 -3.09 19.14 -14.99
C LYS A 106 -3.36 18.00 -15.97
N ASN A 107 -4.37 18.19 -16.82
CA ASN A 107 -4.74 17.27 -17.91
C ASN A 107 -5.10 15.85 -17.44
N ASP A 108 -5.69 15.72 -16.25
CA ASP A 108 -6.09 14.43 -15.66
C ASP A 108 -4.92 13.43 -15.56
N LYS A 109 -3.70 13.93 -15.37
CA LYS A 109 -2.48 13.12 -15.17
C LYS A 109 -2.29 12.66 -13.72
N GLY A 110 -3.40 12.42 -13.03
CA GLY A 110 -3.43 11.90 -11.66
C GLY A 110 -3.60 12.96 -10.60
N TYR A 111 -3.43 12.53 -9.34
CA TYR A 111 -3.52 13.38 -8.17
C TYR A 111 -2.69 12.77 -7.02
N ALA A 112 -2.27 13.60 -6.08
CA ALA A 112 -1.55 13.19 -4.88
C ALA A 112 -2.43 13.38 -3.64
N ILE A 113 -2.26 12.49 -2.65
CA ILE A 113 -2.84 12.61 -1.31
C ILE A 113 -1.67 12.76 -0.35
N ILE A 114 -1.60 13.92 0.30
CA ILE A 114 -0.50 14.30 1.18
C ILE A 114 -1.00 14.67 2.56
N SER A 115 -0.20 14.38 3.59
CA SER A 115 -0.58 14.75 4.95
C SER A 115 -0.55 16.26 5.15
N LYS A 116 -1.54 16.77 5.89
CA LYS A 116 -1.51 18.11 6.46
C LYS A 116 -0.59 18.19 7.68
N ASP A 117 -0.25 17.07 8.32
CA ASP A 117 0.56 17.04 9.53
C ASP A 117 2.01 16.69 9.19
N GLU A 118 2.93 17.63 9.43
CA GLU A 118 4.36 17.49 9.12
C GLU A 118 5.06 16.38 9.92
N ARG A 119 4.41 15.87 10.97
CA ARG A 119 4.91 14.72 11.73
C ARG A 119 4.68 13.42 10.97
N ALA A 120 3.64 13.33 10.15
CA ALA A 120 3.33 12.10 9.44
C ALA A 120 4.21 11.91 8.20
N PHE A 121 4.14 10.72 7.58
CA PHE A 121 4.74 10.52 6.27
C PHE A 121 4.07 11.47 5.24
N PRO A 122 4.81 12.21 4.41
CA PRO A 122 4.20 13.25 3.56
C PRO A 122 3.28 12.71 2.47
N PHE A 123 3.55 11.55 1.86
CA PHE A 123 2.84 11.06 0.67
C PHE A 123 2.10 9.75 0.91
N TYR A 124 0.77 9.75 0.90
CA TYR A 124 0.01 8.51 1.08
C TYR A 124 -0.31 7.82 -0.24
N ALA A 125 -0.56 8.61 -1.29
CA ALA A 125 -0.76 8.12 -2.63
C ALA A 125 -0.38 9.15 -3.69
N ILE A 126 0.11 8.69 -4.84
CA ILE A 126 0.32 9.48 -6.04
C ILE A 126 -0.18 8.67 -7.22
N LEU A 127 -1.36 9.04 -7.72
CA LEU A 127 -2.07 8.30 -8.75
C LEU A 127 -1.55 8.69 -10.13
N ASP A 128 -1.57 7.76 -11.07
CA ASP A 128 -1.05 8.00 -12.42
C ASP A 128 -2.01 8.75 -13.34
N HIS A 129 -3.30 8.63 -13.06
CA HIS A 129 -4.36 9.02 -13.98
C HIS A 129 -5.58 9.54 -13.24
N GLY A 130 -6.36 10.34 -13.98
CA GLY A 130 -7.61 10.92 -13.53
C GLY A 130 -7.38 12.17 -12.68
N ARG A 131 -8.48 12.64 -12.11
CA ARG A 131 -8.52 13.75 -11.17
C ARG A 131 -9.38 13.36 -9.98
N PHE A 132 -9.08 13.91 -8.81
CA PHE A 132 -9.93 13.71 -7.66
C PHE A 132 -11.19 14.60 -7.75
N ASN A 133 -12.33 14.01 -7.41
CA ASN A 133 -13.61 14.69 -7.24
C ASN A 133 -14.39 14.04 -6.09
N PHE A 134 -14.88 14.85 -5.15
CA PHE A 134 -15.66 14.36 -4.00
C PHE A 134 -16.95 13.62 -4.41
N ASN A 135 -17.52 13.95 -5.57
CA ASN A 135 -18.73 13.30 -6.09
C ASN A 135 -18.45 11.93 -6.72
N SER A 136 -17.19 11.57 -6.95
CA SER A 136 -16.80 10.29 -7.56
C SER A 136 -16.22 9.28 -6.56
N ILE A 137 -16.37 9.55 -5.25
CA ILE A 137 -15.93 8.63 -4.20
C ILE A 137 -16.86 7.42 -4.19
N ASP A 138 -16.29 6.24 -4.45
CA ASP A 138 -16.99 4.98 -4.34
C ASP A 138 -16.58 4.22 -3.06
N SER A 139 -17.16 3.03 -2.89
CA SER A 139 -16.93 2.15 -1.75
C SER A 139 -15.47 1.73 -1.60
N VAL A 140 -14.79 1.47 -2.72
CA VAL A 140 -13.36 1.14 -2.75
C VAL A 140 -12.51 2.33 -2.30
N SER A 141 -12.74 3.50 -2.88
CA SER A 141 -12.06 4.74 -2.51
C SER A 141 -12.25 5.05 -1.02
N THR A 142 -13.47 4.86 -0.52
CA THR A 142 -13.81 5.05 0.90
C THR A 142 -12.91 4.21 1.80
N SER A 143 -12.76 2.92 1.48
CA SER A 143 -11.91 2.02 2.26
C SER A 143 -10.44 2.40 2.23
N ILE A 144 -9.92 2.79 1.06
CA ILE A 144 -8.53 3.23 0.91
C ILE A 144 -8.28 4.48 1.78
N TYR A 145 -9.18 5.45 1.72
CA TYR A 145 -9.04 6.72 2.44
C TYR A 145 -9.18 6.57 3.96
N GLN A 146 -10.05 5.67 4.42
CA GLN A 146 -10.12 5.31 5.84
C GLN A 146 -8.81 4.67 6.33
N GLY A 147 -8.20 3.80 5.51
CA GLY A 147 -6.87 3.27 5.77
C GLY A 147 -5.80 4.36 5.91
N PHE A 148 -5.85 5.40 5.06
CA PHE A 148 -4.94 6.54 5.17
C PHE A 148 -5.13 7.31 6.47
N ILE A 149 -6.37 7.62 6.88
CA ILE A 149 -6.66 8.28 8.16
C ILE A 149 -6.04 7.51 9.32
N ARG A 150 -6.27 6.20 9.38
CA ARG A 150 -5.73 5.35 10.45
C ARG A 150 -4.21 5.38 10.46
N ARG A 151 -3.58 5.24 9.30
CA ARG A 151 -2.13 5.25 9.21
C ARG A 151 -1.54 6.60 9.63
N ASN A 152 -2.17 7.69 9.21
CA ASN A 152 -1.77 9.03 9.61
C ASN A 152 -1.81 9.24 11.13
N LYS A 153 -2.86 8.76 11.81
CA LYS A 153 -2.91 8.76 13.28
C LYS A 153 -1.73 8.02 13.90
N ILE A 154 -1.44 6.80 13.42
CA ILE A 154 -0.31 5.99 13.89
C ILE A 154 1.04 6.69 13.67
N ASP A 155 1.25 7.34 12.52
CA ASP A 155 2.50 8.04 12.22
C ASP A 155 2.73 9.23 13.15
N ILE A 156 1.65 9.96 13.47
CA ILE A 156 1.65 11.08 14.44
C ILE A 156 1.90 10.57 15.85
N GLU A 157 1.16 9.57 16.32
CA GLU A 157 1.34 8.97 17.65
C GLU A 157 2.77 8.47 17.85
N ARG A 158 3.33 7.75 16.86
CA ARG A 158 4.73 7.33 16.88
C ARG A 158 5.71 8.51 16.92
N SER A 159 5.37 9.64 16.32
CA SER A 159 6.14 10.89 16.45
C SER A 159 6.22 11.37 17.86
N ASP A 160 5.09 11.42 18.51
CA ASP A 160 4.99 11.97 19.84
C ASP A 160 5.64 11.01 20.85
N SER A 161 5.45 9.69 20.71
CA SER A 161 6.12 8.69 21.57
C SER A 161 7.65 8.65 21.40
N LEU A 162 8.17 8.74 20.17
CA LEU A 162 9.63 8.80 19.95
C LEU A 162 10.27 10.05 20.56
N TYR A 163 9.52 11.16 20.59
CA TYR A 163 9.96 12.41 21.21
C TYR A 163 9.95 12.31 22.74
N LEU A 164 8.85 11.81 23.33
CA LEU A 164 8.70 11.68 24.79
C LEU A 164 9.75 10.72 25.39
N ASN A 165 10.00 9.57 24.76
CA ASN A 165 10.98 8.60 25.26
C ASN A 165 12.44 9.03 25.07
N LYS A 166 12.73 10.03 24.23
CA LYS A 166 14.08 10.57 24.00
C LYS A 166 14.30 11.95 24.64
N SER A 167 13.26 12.59 25.20
CA SER A 167 13.41 13.86 25.89
C SER A 167 14.03 13.64 27.27
N LEU A 168 15.36 13.76 27.35
CA LEU A 168 16.09 14.13 28.57
C LEU A 168 15.85 15.61 28.96
N PHE A 169 14.73 16.22 28.58
CA PHE A 169 14.36 17.56 29.04
C PHE A 169 13.44 17.40 30.24
N PRO A 170 13.85 17.82 31.46
CA PRO A 170 12.89 18.06 32.51
C PRO A 170 12.02 19.23 32.04
N LEU A 171 10.87 18.94 31.46
CA LEU A 171 9.88 19.95 31.10
C LEU A 171 9.22 20.44 32.39
N THR A 172 9.91 21.30 33.14
CA THR A 172 9.25 22.14 34.14
C THR A 172 8.49 23.22 33.40
N ARG A 173 7.18 23.24 33.65
CA ARG A 173 6.05 23.98 33.04
C ARG A 173 6.22 25.49 32.74
N SER A 174 7.39 26.10 32.95
CA SER A 174 7.57 27.55 33.02
C SER A 174 8.55 28.17 32.01
N SER A 175 9.07 27.46 30.99
CA SER A 175 10.13 28.04 30.13
C SER A 175 10.26 27.54 28.67
N LEU A 176 9.18 27.10 28.01
CA LEU A 176 9.27 26.89 26.56
C LEU A 176 9.21 28.25 25.86
N ASP A 177 10.37 28.81 25.51
CA ASP A 177 10.45 29.97 24.62
C ASP A 177 10.13 29.56 23.16
N ASP A 178 9.77 30.54 22.32
CA ASP A 178 9.42 30.32 20.91
C ASP A 178 10.53 29.59 20.13
N LYS A 179 11.78 29.76 20.55
CA LYS A 179 12.95 29.12 19.94
C LYS A 179 12.98 27.62 20.24
N THR A 180 12.77 27.23 21.50
CA THR A 180 12.67 25.83 21.91
C THR A 180 11.47 25.17 21.22
N PHE A 181 10.36 25.89 21.11
CA PHE A 181 9.18 25.41 20.40
C PHE A 181 9.46 25.17 18.90
N PHE A 182 10.11 26.12 18.23
CA PHE A 182 10.52 26.00 16.82
C PHE A 182 11.47 24.82 16.61
N GLN A 183 12.44 24.62 17.51
CA GLN A 183 13.36 23.48 17.47
C GLN A 183 12.61 22.15 17.61
N ILE A 184 11.67 22.03 18.56
CA ILE A 184 10.82 20.85 18.71
C ILE A 184 10.01 20.59 17.44
N LYS A 185 9.53 21.66 16.80
CA LYS A 185 8.81 21.55 15.53
C LYS A 185 9.69 20.95 14.44
N GLU A 186 10.85 21.54 14.19
CA GLU A 186 11.83 21.07 13.21
C GLU A 186 12.32 19.64 13.49
N LEU A 187 12.48 19.28 14.77
CA LEU A 187 12.86 17.94 15.19
C LEU A 187 11.80 16.88 14.85
N LYS A 188 10.51 17.21 14.77
CA LYS A 188 9.46 16.22 14.48
C LYS A 188 9.10 16.12 13.00
N LYS A 189 9.60 17.02 12.15
CA LYS A 189 9.31 17.03 10.70
C LYS A 189 9.92 15.83 9.98
N GLY A 190 9.12 15.14 9.19
CA GLY A 190 9.59 14.19 8.18
C GLY A 190 9.83 14.89 6.85
N LEU A 191 11.09 15.18 6.49
CA LEU A 191 11.39 15.85 5.22
C LEU A 191 11.79 14.83 4.14
N PHE A 192 11.06 14.86 3.03
CA PHE A 192 11.44 14.17 1.79
C PHE A 192 12.72 14.79 1.23
N ARG A 193 13.76 13.96 1.03
CA ARG A 193 15.04 14.41 0.44
C ARG A 193 15.18 14.04 -1.03
N GLY A 194 14.60 12.93 -1.44
CA GLY A 194 14.74 12.41 -2.80
C GLY A 194 14.54 10.90 -2.85
N PHE A 195 15.00 10.30 -3.94
CA PHE A 195 14.94 8.85 -4.16
C PHE A 195 16.32 8.21 -3.99
N GLY A 196 16.33 7.06 -3.32
CA GLY A 196 17.48 6.18 -3.19
C GLY A 196 17.47 5.14 -4.30
N ARG A 197 17.38 3.86 -3.92
CA ARG A 197 17.25 2.74 -4.85
C ARG A 197 15.86 2.69 -5.49
N SER A 198 15.75 2.12 -6.69
CA SER A 198 14.45 1.77 -7.25
C SER A 198 14.56 0.69 -8.32
N SER A 199 13.48 -0.05 -8.47
CA SER A 199 13.33 -1.04 -9.54
C SER A 199 12.78 -0.42 -10.82
N ASN A 200 12.80 -1.20 -11.90
CA ASN A 200 12.17 -0.84 -13.16
C ASN A 200 10.65 -0.67 -13.01
N TYR A 201 10.06 0.17 -13.85
CA TYR A 201 8.62 0.30 -14.00
C TYR A 201 8.12 -0.61 -15.13
N LEU A 202 7.32 -1.62 -14.82
CA LEU A 202 7.15 -2.77 -15.71
C LEU A 202 5.76 -2.85 -16.37
N LEU A 203 4.68 -2.40 -15.72
CA LEU A 203 3.33 -2.48 -16.27
C LEU A 203 2.81 -1.12 -16.74
N LYS A 204 2.22 -1.12 -17.93
CA LYS A 204 1.40 -0.02 -18.47
C LYS A 204 -0.01 -0.48 -18.86
N THR A 205 -0.39 -1.68 -18.40
CA THR A 205 -1.68 -2.30 -18.66
C THR A 205 -2.78 -1.66 -17.82
N ARG A 206 -3.96 -1.62 -18.39
CA ARG A 206 -5.19 -1.01 -17.88
C ARG A 206 -6.33 -2.02 -17.99
N TRP A 207 -6.00 -3.27 -17.69
CA TRP A 207 -6.95 -4.36 -17.79
C TRP A 207 -7.99 -4.25 -16.66
N THR A 208 -9.16 -4.83 -16.90
CA THR A 208 -10.30 -4.82 -15.98
C THR A 208 -10.76 -6.24 -15.73
N GLN A 209 -11.66 -6.41 -14.75
CA GLN A 209 -12.19 -7.73 -14.40
C GLN A 209 -13.45 -8.10 -15.21
N ASN A 210 -14.02 -7.19 -16.01
CA ASN A 210 -15.26 -7.45 -16.74
C ASN A 210 -14.99 -8.25 -18.02
N VAL A 211 -15.85 -9.22 -18.32
CA VAL A 211 -15.84 -9.98 -19.58
C VAL A 211 -17.07 -9.61 -20.43
N THR A 212 -16.86 -9.29 -21.69
CA THR A 212 -17.93 -8.84 -22.60
C THR A 212 -18.78 -10.01 -23.07
N ARG A 213 -18.12 -11.13 -23.39
CA ARG A 213 -18.73 -12.37 -23.90
C ARG A 213 -18.32 -13.58 -23.05
N PRO A 214 -18.85 -13.72 -21.82
CA PRO A 214 -18.45 -14.79 -20.90
C PRO A 214 -18.55 -16.20 -21.50
N ASN A 215 -19.59 -16.47 -22.30
CA ASN A 215 -19.80 -17.78 -22.92
C ASN A 215 -18.71 -18.15 -23.93
N ILE A 216 -18.03 -17.16 -24.51
CA ILE A 216 -16.89 -17.40 -25.41
C ILE A 216 -15.58 -17.43 -24.62
N TYR A 217 -15.33 -16.45 -23.75
CA TYR A 217 -14.00 -16.27 -23.18
C TYR A 217 -13.73 -17.13 -21.94
N LEU A 218 -14.75 -17.42 -21.12
CA LEU A 218 -14.59 -18.24 -19.91
C LEU A 218 -14.64 -19.73 -20.27
N GLN A 219 -13.56 -20.22 -20.87
CA GLN A 219 -13.40 -21.61 -21.31
C GLN A 219 -12.08 -22.20 -20.83
N LYS A 220 -12.14 -23.40 -20.22
CA LYS A 220 -10.95 -24.10 -19.70
C LYS A 220 -9.94 -24.47 -20.78
N SER A 221 -10.43 -24.76 -21.99
CA SER A 221 -9.59 -25.02 -23.17
C SER A 221 -8.91 -23.76 -23.75
N GLY A 222 -9.39 -22.58 -23.37
CA GLY A 222 -9.16 -21.32 -24.08
C GLY A 222 -10.09 -21.20 -25.29
N ALA A 223 -10.67 -20.01 -25.50
CA ALA A 223 -11.50 -19.76 -26.69
C ALA A 223 -10.68 -20.00 -27.96
N THR A 224 -11.31 -20.51 -29.03
CA THR A 224 -10.58 -20.71 -30.29
C THR A 224 -10.39 -19.39 -31.03
N TYR A 225 -9.35 -19.30 -31.87
CA TYR A 225 -9.15 -18.13 -32.74
C TYR A 225 -10.41 -17.80 -33.56
N TYR A 226 -11.12 -18.83 -34.03
CA TYR A 226 -12.35 -18.66 -34.79
C TYR A 226 -13.50 -18.08 -33.96
N ASP A 227 -13.66 -18.48 -32.71
CA ASP A 227 -14.73 -17.92 -31.86
C ASP A 227 -14.49 -16.45 -31.50
N VAL A 228 -13.22 -16.06 -31.43
CA VAL A 228 -12.79 -14.70 -31.06
C VAL A 228 -12.75 -13.76 -32.28
N TYR A 229 -12.24 -14.23 -33.43
CA TYR A 229 -11.96 -13.40 -34.61
C TYR A 229 -12.70 -13.84 -35.88
N GLY A 230 -13.34 -15.00 -35.87
CA GLY A 230 -14.13 -15.51 -36.99
C GLY A 230 -15.37 -14.67 -37.22
N ASN A 231 -15.71 -14.49 -38.48
CA ASN A 231 -16.84 -13.70 -38.91
C ASN A 231 -18.05 -14.63 -39.04
N THR A 232 -18.89 -14.79 -38.00
CA THR A 232 -20.10 -15.61 -38.18
C THR A 232 -21.34 -15.19 -37.41
N THR A 233 -22.41 -15.06 -38.19
CA THR A 233 -23.84 -15.30 -37.96
C THR A 233 -24.20 -16.68 -37.37
N ARG A 234 -23.22 -17.46 -36.89
CA ARG A 234 -23.40 -18.78 -36.31
C ARG A 234 -23.41 -18.61 -34.79
N SER A 235 -24.53 -18.92 -34.17
CA SER A 235 -24.67 -18.92 -32.71
C SER A 235 -23.55 -19.77 -32.13
N ALA A 236 -22.60 -19.13 -31.42
CA ALA A 236 -21.43 -19.80 -30.85
C ALA A 236 -21.93 -20.98 -30.02
N THR A 237 -21.72 -22.20 -30.52
CA THR A 237 -22.18 -23.41 -29.85
C THR A 237 -21.13 -23.77 -28.80
N ILE A 238 -21.11 -23.07 -27.66
CA ILE A 238 -20.10 -23.33 -26.62
C ILE A 238 -20.72 -23.22 -25.23
N ASN A 239 -21.36 -24.30 -24.79
CA ASN A 239 -21.73 -24.53 -23.40
C ASN A 239 -20.84 -25.63 -22.81
N THR A 240 -19.58 -25.30 -22.55
CA THR A 240 -18.65 -26.14 -21.76
C THR A 240 -18.07 -25.41 -20.56
N GLY A 241 -18.47 -24.16 -20.33
CA GLY A 241 -18.05 -23.38 -19.17
C GLY A 241 -19.02 -23.56 -18.00
N ASP A 242 -18.57 -23.15 -16.81
CA ASP A 242 -19.43 -23.10 -15.62
C ASP A 242 -20.43 -21.95 -15.77
N GLY A 243 -21.70 -22.29 -15.99
CA GLY A 243 -22.77 -21.31 -16.19
C GLY A 243 -22.94 -20.35 -15.00
N SER A 244 -22.59 -20.77 -13.78
CA SER A 244 -22.63 -19.90 -12.60
C SER A 244 -21.56 -18.81 -12.69
N ILE A 245 -20.33 -19.16 -13.06
CA ILE A 245 -19.23 -18.21 -13.26
C ILE A 245 -19.53 -17.29 -14.45
N GLN A 246 -20.03 -17.82 -15.56
CA GLN A 246 -20.38 -17.03 -16.74
C GLN A 246 -21.44 -15.96 -16.45
N SER A 247 -22.40 -16.27 -15.57
CA SER A 247 -23.46 -15.33 -15.19
C SER A 247 -22.93 -14.08 -14.48
N THR A 248 -21.77 -14.18 -13.80
CA THR A 248 -21.15 -13.06 -13.08
C THR A 248 -20.57 -12.00 -14.03
N ARG A 249 -20.23 -12.38 -15.27
CA ARG A 249 -19.50 -11.54 -16.23
C ARG A 249 -18.17 -11.00 -15.71
N LEU A 250 -17.49 -11.76 -14.85
CA LEU A 250 -16.20 -11.38 -14.26
C LEU A 250 -15.11 -12.45 -14.44
N PHE A 251 -13.86 -12.00 -14.55
CA PHE A 251 -12.66 -12.84 -14.49
C PHE A 251 -12.19 -13.07 -13.05
N GLY A 252 -12.47 -12.13 -12.14
CA GLY A 252 -11.89 -12.06 -10.79
C GLY A 252 -10.57 -11.27 -10.75
N CYS A 253 -10.22 -10.75 -9.57
CA CYS A 253 -9.02 -9.93 -9.38
C CYS A 253 -7.71 -10.72 -9.54
N THR A 254 -7.64 -11.93 -8.98
CA THR A 254 -6.42 -12.77 -9.03
C THR A 254 -6.01 -13.14 -10.46
N PRO A 255 -6.91 -13.63 -11.35
CA PRO A 255 -6.54 -13.94 -12.72
C PRO A 255 -6.10 -12.71 -13.51
N VAL A 256 -6.70 -11.55 -13.27
CA VAL A 256 -6.26 -10.28 -13.87
C VAL A 256 -4.85 -9.91 -13.39
N ALA A 257 -4.56 -10.03 -12.09
CA ALA A 257 -3.23 -9.76 -11.56
C ALA A 257 -2.15 -10.67 -12.18
N PHE A 258 -2.37 -11.99 -12.20
CA PHE A 258 -1.45 -12.94 -12.84
C PHE A 258 -1.32 -12.70 -14.36
N GLY A 259 -2.44 -12.43 -15.04
CA GLY A 259 -2.42 -12.12 -16.47
C GLY A 259 -1.58 -10.88 -16.80
N GLN A 260 -1.68 -9.83 -16.00
CA GLN A 260 -0.86 -8.63 -16.17
C GLN A 260 0.63 -8.91 -15.95
N VAL A 261 1.00 -9.72 -14.95
CA VAL A 261 2.39 -10.12 -14.72
C VAL A 261 2.94 -10.93 -15.90
N LEU A 262 2.18 -11.91 -16.39
CA LEU A 262 2.60 -12.70 -17.56
C LEU A 262 2.73 -11.85 -18.82
N TYR A 263 1.84 -10.88 -19.01
CA TYR A 263 1.99 -9.90 -20.09
C TYR A 263 3.25 -9.05 -19.92
N GLY A 264 3.57 -8.62 -18.70
CA GLY A 264 4.85 -7.95 -18.39
C GLY A 264 6.06 -8.80 -18.81
N LEU A 265 5.99 -10.12 -18.58
CA LEU A 265 7.03 -11.09 -18.88
C LEU A 265 6.97 -11.70 -20.31
N ARG A 266 6.09 -11.20 -21.19
CA ARG A 266 5.76 -11.85 -22.48
C ARG A 266 6.93 -12.05 -23.46
N SER A 267 8.03 -11.35 -23.29
CA SER A 267 9.24 -11.50 -24.12
C SER A 267 10.16 -12.64 -23.64
N HIS A 268 9.97 -13.15 -22.43
CA HIS A 268 10.82 -14.18 -21.85
C HIS A 268 10.52 -15.56 -22.41
N LYS A 269 11.55 -16.41 -22.47
CA LYS A 269 11.43 -17.81 -22.92
C LYS A 269 10.34 -18.53 -22.11
N GLY A 270 9.56 -19.38 -22.77
CA GLY A 270 8.44 -20.08 -22.15
C GLY A 270 7.16 -19.23 -22.10
N VAL A 271 7.23 -17.99 -21.60
CA VAL A 271 6.07 -17.08 -21.62
C VAL A 271 5.74 -16.66 -23.05
N LYS A 272 6.75 -16.27 -23.83
CA LYS A 272 6.60 -15.90 -25.24
C LYS A 272 6.01 -17.03 -26.11
N ASP A 273 6.26 -18.28 -25.71
CA ASP A 273 5.91 -19.50 -26.43
C ASP A 273 4.64 -20.17 -25.87
N LEU A 274 3.92 -19.47 -24.98
CA LEU A 274 2.78 -20.04 -24.26
C LEU A 274 1.62 -20.38 -25.21
N CYS A 275 1.01 -21.56 -24.99
CA CYS A 275 -0.19 -21.99 -25.69
C CYS A 275 -1.36 -22.18 -24.73
N TYR A 276 -2.57 -21.91 -25.23
CA TYR A 276 -3.81 -22.33 -24.60
C TYR A 276 -3.90 -23.86 -24.50
N SER A 277 -4.79 -24.37 -23.65
CA SER A 277 -4.99 -25.82 -23.50
C SER A 277 -5.52 -26.50 -24.78
N ASN A 278 -6.10 -25.73 -25.71
CA ASN A 278 -6.49 -26.20 -27.05
C ASN A 278 -5.31 -26.25 -28.05
N GLY A 279 -4.09 -25.95 -27.62
CA GLY A 279 -2.87 -25.99 -28.43
C GLY A 279 -2.58 -24.73 -29.24
N GLN A 280 -3.50 -23.76 -29.30
CA GLN A 280 -3.26 -22.50 -30.03
C GLN A 280 -2.33 -21.58 -29.23
N PRO A 281 -1.42 -20.84 -29.89
CA PRO A 281 -0.53 -19.91 -29.20
C PRO A 281 -1.30 -18.73 -28.62
N VAL A 282 -0.79 -18.19 -27.50
CA VAL A 282 -1.19 -16.89 -26.96
C VAL A 282 -0.63 -15.79 -27.87
N LEU A 283 -1.49 -14.92 -28.38
CA LEU A 283 -1.11 -13.91 -29.37
C LEU A 283 -0.72 -12.60 -28.69
N TRP A 284 0.46 -12.59 -28.05
CA TRP A 284 0.96 -11.43 -27.28
C TRP A 284 0.92 -10.10 -28.04
N ASP A 285 1.25 -10.11 -29.33
CA ASP A 285 1.26 -8.92 -30.20
C ASP A 285 -0.14 -8.34 -30.47
N ARG A 286 -1.20 -9.13 -30.22
CA ARG A 286 -2.59 -8.68 -30.32
C ARG A 286 -3.14 -8.17 -29.00
N MET A 287 -2.42 -8.29 -27.89
CA MET A 287 -2.88 -7.76 -26.60
C MET A 287 -2.54 -6.29 -26.46
N GLU A 288 -3.56 -5.48 -26.21
CA GLU A 288 -3.42 -4.05 -25.98
C GLU A 288 -3.19 -3.70 -24.51
N LYS A 289 -2.80 -2.44 -24.27
CA LYS A 289 -2.76 -1.90 -22.90
C LYS A 289 -4.15 -1.90 -22.25
N GLY A 290 -5.24 -1.77 -23.02
CA GLY A 290 -6.62 -1.86 -22.52
C GLY A 290 -7.20 -3.26 -22.69
N MET A 291 -8.48 -3.41 -22.32
CA MET A 291 -9.24 -4.63 -22.65
C MET A 291 -9.45 -4.71 -24.16
N ASN A 292 -9.14 -5.86 -24.74
CA ASN A 292 -9.48 -6.20 -26.11
C ASN A 292 -9.73 -7.73 -26.22
N PRO A 293 -10.18 -8.24 -27.38
CA PRO A 293 -10.56 -9.65 -27.51
C PRO A 293 -9.47 -10.67 -27.12
N GLU A 294 -8.19 -10.41 -27.41
CA GLU A 294 -7.11 -11.33 -27.02
C GLU A 294 -6.84 -11.30 -25.51
N VAL A 295 -6.95 -10.11 -24.89
CA VAL A 295 -6.87 -9.97 -23.43
C VAL A 295 -8.00 -10.75 -22.76
N GLU A 296 -9.24 -10.63 -23.25
CA GLU A 296 -10.38 -11.39 -22.71
C GLU A 296 -10.20 -12.90 -22.88
N ARG A 297 -9.73 -13.33 -24.05
CA ARG A 297 -9.40 -14.73 -24.34
C ARG A 297 -8.36 -15.28 -23.37
N PHE A 298 -7.30 -14.52 -23.12
CA PHE A 298 -6.22 -14.90 -22.23
C PHE A 298 -6.65 -14.95 -20.77
N LEU A 299 -7.30 -13.90 -20.28
CA LEU A 299 -7.79 -13.84 -18.91
C LEU A 299 -8.84 -14.91 -18.62
N GLY A 300 -9.74 -15.17 -19.57
CA GLY A 300 -10.76 -16.21 -19.41
C GLY A 300 -10.17 -17.62 -19.32
N TRP A 301 -9.13 -17.91 -20.10
CA TRP A 301 -8.38 -19.17 -19.98
C TRP A 301 -7.69 -19.30 -18.63
N ILE A 302 -7.04 -18.25 -18.12
CA ILE A 302 -6.44 -18.25 -16.78
C ILE A 302 -7.53 -18.50 -15.73
N THR A 303 -8.58 -17.67 -15.70
CA THR A 303 -9.68 -17.79 -14.73
C THR A 303 -10.21 -19.22 -14.63
N MET A 304 -10.53 -19.83 -15.77
CA MET A 304 -11.14 -21.17 -15.78
C MET A 304 -10.19 -22.32 -15.44
N ASN A 305 -8.88 -22.09 -15.44
CA ASN A 305 -7.88 -23.07 -15.02
C ASN A 305 -7.42 -22.88 -13.56
N CYS A 306 -7.93 -21.86 -12.86
CA CYS A 306 -7.55 -21.52 -11.50
C CYS A 306 -8.67 -21.76 -10.47
N SER A 307 -9.53 -22.75 -10.71
CA SER A 307 -10.61 -23.16 -9.77
C SER A 307 -11.50 -21.99 -9.31
N PRO A 308 -12.13 -21.23 -10.23
CA PRO A 308 -12.89 -20.05 -9.87
C PRO A 308 -14.16 -20.41 -9.09
N LYS A 309 -14.53 -19.57 -8.13
CA LYS A 309 -15.74 -19.70 -7.30
C LYS A 309 -16.61 -18.47 -7.43
N VAL A 310 -17.93 -18.66 -7.49
CA VAL A 310 -18.88 -17.56 -7.32
C VAL A 310 -18.94 -17.22 -5.84
N VAL A 311 -18.74 -15.94 -5.51
CA VAL A 311 -18.88 -15.41 -4.15
C VAL A 311 -19.74 -14.17 -4.15
N ASP A 312 -20.47 -13.95 -3.08
CA ASP A 312 -21.22 -12.72 -2.89
C ASP A 312 -20.27 -11.59 -2.47
N ILE A 313 -20.13 -10.58 -3.34
CA ILE A 313 -19.36 -9.37 -3.06
C ILE A 313 -20.33 -8.29 -2.58
N THR A 314 -20.18 -7.91 -1.32
CA THR A 314 -20.90 -6.76 -0.75
C THR A 314 -20.07 -5.51 -0.96
N PHE A 315 -20.63 -4.52 -1.66
CA PHE A 315 -19.95 -3.23 -1.83
C PHE A 315 -19.98 -2.46 -0.51
N LEU A 316 -18.80 -2.13 0.04
CA LEU A 316 -18.66 -1.41 1.31
C LEU A 316 -19.52 -0.14 1.36
N GLY A 317 -20.25 0.03 2.46
CA GLY A 317 -21.18 1.18 2.64
C GLY A 317 -22.50 1.05 1.88
N THR A 318 -22.80 -0.12 1.31
CA THR A 318 -24.08 -0.41 0.66
C THR A 318 -24.65 -1.75 1.15
N SER A 319 -25.97 -1.93 1.03
CA SER A 319 -26.63 -3.24 1.15
C SER A 319 -26.56 -4.04 -0.16
N LEU A 320 -25.86 -3.54 -1.18
CA LEU A 320 -25.79 -4.14 -2.50
C LEU A 320 -24.77 -5.28 -2.47
N THR A 321 -25.27 -6.48 -2.69
CA THR A 321 -24.47 -7.68 -2.92
C THR A 321 -24.62 -8.10 -4.37
N LYS A 322 -23.50 -8.34 -5.05
CA LYS A 322 -23.50 -8.90 -6.41
C LYS A 322 -22.63 -10.16 -6.46
N PRO A 323 -22.98 -11.13 -7.30
CA PRO A 323 -22.13 -12.28 -7.52
C PRO A 323 -20.82 -11.83 -8.19
N GLY A 324 -19.71 -12.21 -7.57
CA GLY A 324 -18.35 -12.00 -8.04
C GLY A 324 -17.64 -13.31 -8.34
N VAL A 325 -16.41 -13.20 -8.85
CA VAL A 325 -15.53 -14.35 -9.08
C VAL A 325 -14.31 -14.24 -8.20
N MET A 326 -14.14 -15.25 -7.34
CA MET A 326 -12.96 -15.42 -6.51
C MET A 326 -12.11 -16.56 -7.06
N VAL A 327 -10.82 -16.30 -7.20
CA VAL A 327 -9.79 -17.31 -7.46
C VAL A 327 -8.74 -17.13 -6.39
N HIS A 328 -8.40 -18.21 -5.71
CA HIS A 328 -7.36 -18.15 -4.70
C HIS A 328 -5.97 -17.93 -5.34
N ASN A 329 -5.10 -17.17 -4.67
CA ASN A 329 -3.75 -16.91 -5.12
C ASN A 329 -2.97 -18.22 -5.24
N VAL A 330 -3.14 -19.15 -4.28
CA VAL A 330 -2.55 -20.49 -4.33
C VAL A 330 -2.93 -21.26 -5.61
N ASP A 331 -4.18 -21.17 -6.06
CA ASP A 331 -4.71 -21.90 -7.21
C ASP A 331 -4.15 -21.32 -8.50
N ALA A 332 -4.15 -19.97 -8.60
CA ALA A 332 -3.53 -19.28 -9.72
C ALA A 332 -2.02 -19.56 -9.80
N LYS A 333 -1.30 -19.44 -8.68
CA LYS A 333 0.13 -19.75 -8.59
C LYS A 333 0.40 -21.21 -8.99
N ASN A 334 -0.39 -22.17 -8.50
CA ASN A 334 -0.22 -23.59 -8.84
C ASN A 334 -0.40 -23.83 -10.35
N PHE A 335 -1.43 -23.22 -10.96
CA PHE A 335 -1.64 -23.29 -12.40
C PHE A 335 -0.47 -22.70 -13.17
N ILE A 336 -0.03 -21.48 -12.84
CA ILE A 336 1.10 -20.83 -13.53
C ILE A 336 2.41 -21.61 -13.34
N LYS A 337 2.69 -22.10 -12.13
CA LYS A 337 3.86 -22.94 -11.86
C LYS A 337 3.85 -24.24 -12.67
N LYS A 338 2.68 -24.85 -12.88
CA LYS A 338 2.54 -26.05 -13.71
C LYS A 338 2.94 -25.80 -15.17
N ILE A 339 2.61 -24.64 -15.73
CA ILE A 339 2.83 -24.34 -17.15
C ILE A 339 4.13 -23.59 -17.44
N LEU A 340 4.68 -22.88 -16.44
CA LEU A 340 5.82 -21.97 -16.62
C LEU A 340 6.91 -22.11 -15.53
N GLY A 341 6.79 -23.09 -14.62
CA GLY A 341 7.72 -23.26 -13.48
C GLY A 341 9.17 -23.54 -13.88
N ASP A 342 9.43 -24.04 -15.09
CA ASP A 342 10.79 -24.23 -15.61
C ASP A 342 11.44 -22.93 -16.08
N TYR A 343 10.62 -21.90 -16.35
CA TYR A 343 11.05 -20.62 -16.91
C TYR A 343 10.94 -19.45 -15.93
N LEU A 344 10.09 -19.58 -14.90
CA LEU A 344 9.85 -18.55 -13.91
C LEU A 344 10.24 -19.05 -12.52
N ASP A 345 10.87 -18.18 -11.73
CA ASP A 345 10.96 -18.34 -10.29
C ASP A 345 9.71 -17.72 -9.67
N ILE A 346 8.90 -18.57 -9.05
CA ILE A 346 7.60 -18.22 -8.44
C ILE A 346 7.73 -18.53 -6.95
N GLN A 347 8.07 -17.49 -6.19
CA GLN A 347 8.20 -17.57 -4.74
C GLN A 347 6.87 -17.19 -4.11
N TYR A 348 6.41 -18.03 -3.20
CA TYR A 348 5.16 -17.86 -2.49
C TYR A 348 5.40 -18.24 -1.05
N ASP A 349 5.37 -17.24 -0.16
CA ASP A 349 5.56 -17.45 1.27
C ASP A 349 4.21 -17.29 1.99
N ASN A 350 3.84 -18.31 2.76
CA ASN A 350 2.54 -18.45 3.39
C ASN A 350 2.71 -18.87 4.85
N CYS A 351 1.98 -18.23 5.75
CA CYS A 351 1.31 -18.97 6.82
C CYS A 351 -0.20 -18.84 6.65
N VAL A 352 -0.96 -19.67 7.36
CA VAL A 352 -2.20 -20.28 6.87
C VAL A 352 -3.43 -19.85 7.69
N ILE A 353 -4.53 -19.49 7.01
CA ILE A 353 -5.90 -20.01 7.26
C ILE A 353 -6.65 -20.13 5.90
N TRP A 354 -7.22 -21.32 5.60
CA TRP A 354 -7.98 -21.72 4.38
C TRP A 354 -7.25 -21.63 3.04
N ALA A 355 -7.14 -22.76 2.31
CA ALA A 355 -6.42 -22.96 1.04
C ALA A 355 -4.97 -22.41 0.93
N GLY A 356 -4.51 -21.57 1.87
CA GLY A 356 -3.23 -20.88 1.88
C GLY A 356 -3.31 -19.37 1.63
N ASP A 357 -4.46 -18.73 1.47
CA ASP A 357 -4.48 -17.40 0.84
C ASP A 357 -4.29 -16.18 1.76
N LEU A 358 -4.20 -16.38 3.08
CA LEU A 358 -4.11 -15.31 4.08
C LEU A 358 -3.16 -15.74 5.21
N ASN A 359 -2.40 -14.78 5.75
CA ASN A 359 -1.30 -14.89 6.73
C ASN A 359 0.12 -15.14 6.16
N GLY A 360 0.45 -14.76 4.92
CA GLY A 360 1.81 -14.89 4.38
C GLY A 360 2.87 -13.98 5.01
N PHE A 361 2.46 -13.03 5.83
CA PHE A 361 3.33 -12.11 6.55
C PHE A 361 3.41 -12.50 8.03
N THR A 362 4.38 -13.32 8.41
CA THR A 362 4.52 -13.82 9.79
C THR A 362 5.78 -13.36 10.52
N GLY A 363 6.54 -12.43 9.91
CA GLY A 363 7.84 -12.02 10.42
C GLY A 363 8.07 -10.52 10.41
N ASN A 364 8.72 -10.03 11.47
CA ASN A 364 9.36 -8.72 11.46
C ASN A 364 10.31 -8.64 10.25
N ASN A 365 10.16 -7.61 9.41
CA ASN A 365 10.97 -7.30 8.21
C ASN A 365 10.62 -8.03 6.90
N GLU A 366 9.50 -8.76 6.80
CA GLU A 366 9.14 -9.43 5.55
C GLU A 366 8.94 -8.45 4.37
N GLY A 367 8.31 -7.29 4.64
CA GLY A 367 8.23 -6.19 3.67
C GLY A 367 9.61 -5.71 3.20
N LYS A 368 10.57 -5.60 4.12
CA LYS A 368 11.95 -5.27 3.77
C LYS A 368 12.57 -6.33 2.85
N LYS A 369 12.36 -7.63 3.09
CA LYS A 369 12.87 -8.70 2.21
C LYS A 369 12.33 -8.56 0.78
N ILE A 370 11.03 -8.28 0.64
CA ILE A 370 10.40 -8.07 -0.66
C ILE A 370 11.03 -6.85 -1.34
N ALA A 371 11.13 -5.72 -0.64
CA ALA A 371 11.75 -4.51 -1.18
C ALA A 371 13.20 -4.73 -1.61
N GLU A 372 14.01 -5.39 -0.78
CA GLU A 372 15.39 -5.76 -1.13
C GLU A 372 15.45 -6.65 -2.37
N LYS A 373 14.50 -7.59 -2.55
CA LYS A 373 14.44 -8.39 -3.77
C LYS A 373 14.17 -7.53 -5.01
N PHE A 374 13.28 -6.54 -4.93
CA PHE A 374 13.04 -5.58 -6.01
C PHE A 374 14.29 -4.72 -6.32
N TYR A 375 15.06 -4.33 -5.31
CA TYR A 375 16.24 -3.48 -5.48
C TYR A 375 17.48 -4.23 -5.98
N THR A 376 17.60 -5.51 -5.64
CA THR A 376 18.82 -6.31 -5.91
C THR A 376 18.70 -7.21 -7.13
N THR A 377 17.48 -7.55 -7.55
CA THR A 377 17.28 -8.32 -8.78
C THR A 377 17.64 -7.49 -10.00
N ASN A 378 18.51 -8.02 -10.86
CA ASN A 378 18.84 -7.43 -12.15
C ASN A 378 17.81 -7.78 -13.25
N LYS A 379 16.71 -8.45 -12.86
CA LYS A 379 15.64 -8.90 -13.75
C LYS A 379 14.32 -8.16 -13.47
N GLU A 380 13.35 -8.37 -14.33
CA GLU A 380 11.97 -7.94 -14.08
C GLU A 380 11.41 -8.69 -12.85
N CYS A 381 10.81 -7.96 -11.93
CA CYS A 381 10.29 -8.49 -10.67
C CYS A 381 8.90 -7.94 -10.42
N PHE A 382 7.97 -8.86 -10.17
CA PHE A 382 6.59 -8.54 -9.86
C PHE A 382 6.22 -9.19 -8.53
N ALA A 383 5.37 -8.54 -7.77
CA ALA A 383 4.70 -9.13 -6.63
C ALA A 383 3.19 -9.03 -6.83
N ILE A 384 2.47 -10.12 -6.59
CA ILE A 384 1.01 -10.13 -6.54
C ILE A 384 0.63 -10.20 -5.07
N PHE A 385 0.04 -9.13 -4.57
CA PHE A 385 -0.46 -9.04 -3.21
C PHE A 385 -1.94 -9.35 -3.17
N THR A 386 -2.35 -10.11 -2.16
CA THR A 386 -3.73 -10.52 -1.94
C THR A 386 -4.11 -10.26 -0.50
N GLY A 387 -5.12 -9.43 -0.28
CA GLY A 387 -5.57 -9.07 1.07
C GLY A 387 -7.09 -9.16 1.22
N SER A 388 -7.52 -9.31 2.47
CA SER A 388 -8.93 -9.23 2.89
C SER A 388 -9.00 -8.58 4.28
N GLN A 389 -10.00 -7.72 4.52
CA GLN A 389 -10.26 -7.12 5.84
C GLN A 389 -10.94 -8.13 6.76
N LYS A 390 -11.80 -8.98 6.21
CA LYS A 390 -12.50 -10.04 6.93
C LYS A 390 -11.89 -11.41 6.66
N THR A 391 -12.13 -12.33 7.59
CA THR A 391 -11.83 -13.76 7.44
C THR A 391 -12.65 -14.44 6.32
N MET A 392 -13.67 -13.76 5.79
CA MET A 392 -14.62 -14.24 4.77
C MET A 392 -14.48 -13.42 3.47
N PRO A 393 -14.81 -13.99 2.29
CA PRO A 393 -14.31 -13.53 0.98
C PRO A 393 -14.92 -12.25 0.42
N SER A 394 -15.80 -11.55 1.14
CA SER A 394 -16.59 -10.42 0.62
C SER A 394 -15.76 -9.23 0.12
N ASP A 395 -14.53 -9.11 0.60
CA ASP A 395 -13.61 -7.98 0.45
C ASP A 395 -12.19 -8.43 0.05
N TYR A 396 -12.09 -9.66 -0.45
CA TYR A 396 -10.86 -10.23 -0.99
C TYR A 396 -10.44 -9.50 -2.28
N HIS A 397 -9.18 -9.03 -2.32
CA HIS A 397 -8.65 -8.37 -3.50
C HIS A 397 -7.17 -8.69 -3.75
N SER A 398 -6.85 -8.93 -5.03
CA SER A 398 -5.50 -9.15 -5.53
C SER A 398 -5.07 -8.03 -6.47
N TYR A 399 -3.87 -7.50 -6.30
CA TYR A 399 -3.28 -6.44 -7.11
C TYR A 399 -1.79 -6.72 -7.39
N VAL A 400 -1.24 -6.05 -8.42
CA VAL A 400 0.16 -6.21 -8.81
C VAL A 400 0.98 -5.03 -8.29
N VAL A 401 2.10 -5.33 -7.64
CA VAL A 401 3.21 -4.41 -7.46
C VAL A 401 4.26 -4.74 -8.51
N ASP A 402 4.54 -3.77 -9.36
CA ASP A 402 5.45 -3.88 -10.51
C ASP A 402 6.64 -2.92 -10.40
N ARG A 403 6.71 -2.15 -9.31
CA ARG A 403 7.85 -1.30 -8.97
C ARG A 403 7.92 -1.01 -7.48
N MET A 404 9.14 -0.89 -6.96
CA MET A 404 9.42 -0.29 -5.66
C MET A 404 10.46 0.81 -5.78
N CYS A 405 10.28 1.89 -5.02
CA CYS A 405 11.21 3.00 -4.93
C CYS A 405 11.49 3.32 -3.46
N GLU A 406 12.77 3.46 -3.14
CA GLU A 406 13.24 3.91 -1.85
C GLU A 406 13.17 5.43 -1.82
N ILE A 407 12.44 5.98 -0.86
CA ILE A 407 12.40 7.40 -0.56
C ILE A 407 13.37 7.66 0.58
N LEU A 408 14.29 8.58 0.35
CA LEU A 408 15.20 9.07 1.37
C LEU A 408 14.50 10.17 2.17
N MET A 409 14.37 9.93 3.47
CA MET A 409 13.77 10.84 4.42
C MET A 409 14.84 11.34 5.39
N LYS A 410 14.70 12.58 5.87
CA LYS A 410 15.41 13.07 7.04
C LYS A 410 14.66 12.60 8.29
N HIS A 411 15.33 11.95 9.25
CA HIS A 411 14.66 11.56 10.50
C HIS A 411 14.37 12.75 11.39
N ARG A 412 13.39 12.51 12.26
CA ARG A 412 13.09 13.32 13.41
C ARG A 412 14.37 13.41 14.25
N GLY A 413 14.87 14.62 14.50
CA GLY A 413 16.20 14.77 15.09
C GLY A 413 16.30 14.06 16.44
N VAL A 414 17.39 13.34 16.63
CA VAL A 414 17.76 12.66 17.86
C VAL A 414 18.73 13.57 18.59
N ILE A 415 18.44 13.83 19.85
CA ILE A 415 19.33 14.58 20.71
C ILE A 415 20.36 13.61 21.27
N VAL A 416 21.62 13.85 20.95
CA VAL A 416 22.77 13.04 21.39
C VAL A 416 23.79 13.95 22.06
N THR A 417 24.59 13.41 22.95
CA THR A 417 25.71 14.14 23.56
C THR A 417 26.92 14.17 22.60
N PRO A 418 27.80 15.17 22.72
CA PRO A 418 29.06 15.21 21.97
C PRO A 418 29.90 13.93 22.11
N LYS A 419 29.86 13.31 23.29
CA LYS A 419 30.57 12.05 23.57
C LYS A 419 30.02 10.89 22.74
N GLU A 420 28.69 10.73 22.69
CA GLU A 420 28.04 9.66 21.91
C GLU A 420 28.31 9.77 20.41
N ILE A 421 28.42 10.99 19.86
CA ILE A 421 28.79 11.19 18.45
C ILE A 421 30.22 10.74 18.17
N VAL A 422 31.16 11.13 19.03
CA VAL A 422 32.58 10.78 18.88
C VAL A 422 32.80 9.26 19.01
N GLU A 423 31.99 8.58 19.83
CA GLU A 423 32.04 7.13 19.99
C GLU A 423 31.35 6.38 18.83
N SER A 424 30.38 7.00 18.15
CA SER A 424 29.56 6.34 17.11
C SER A 424 29.99 6.61 15.67
N PHE A 425 30.71 7.70 15.39
CA PHE A 425 31.04 8.14 14.03
C PHE A 425 32.49 8.59 13.89
N THR A 426 33.12 8.25 12.75
CA THR A 426 34.44 8.77 12.38
C THR A 426 34.37 10.28 12.04
N PRO A 427 35.50 11.01 12.09
CA PRO A 427 35.56 12.41 11.66
C PRO A 427 35.07 12.64 10.23
N THR A 428 35.39 11.70 9.32
CA THR A 428 34.93 11.75 7.91
C THR A 428 33.42 11.61 7.80
N GLN A 429 32.81 10.65 8.51
CA GLN A 429 31.35 10.49 8.55
C GLN A 429 30.68 11.74 9.13
N THR A 430 31.23 12.30 10.20
CA THR A 430 30.74 13.53 10.83
C THR A 430 30.73 14.71 9.87
N ASN A 431 31.76 14.89 9.04
CA ASN A 431 31.82 15.96 8.06
C ASN A 431 30.80 15.77 6.93
N ILE A 432 30.66 14.55 6.41
CA ILE A 432 29.64 14.21 5.40
C ILE A 432 28.23 14.50 5.93
N MET A 433 27.97 14.16 7.20
CA MET A 433 26.68 14.43 7.83
C MET A 433 26.39 15.93 7.97
N LYS A 434 27.40 16.75 8.30
CA LYS A 434 27.26 18.21 8.34
C LYS A 434 26.94 18.77 6.97
N GLU A 435 27.69 18.36 5.94
CA GLU A 435 27.46 18.79 4.55
C GLU A 435 26.06 18.41 4.04
N GLN A 436 25.53 17.26 4.49
CA GLN A 436 24.19 16.80 4.13
C GLN A 436 23.06 17.38 4.99
N GLY A 437 23.37 18.25 5.96
CA GLY A 437 22.38 18.80 6.91
C GLY A 437 21.76 17.75 7.83
N LEU A 438 22.44 16.60 7.99
CA LEU A 438 22.09 15.49 8.87
C LEU A 438 22.64 15.68 10.29
N LEU A 439 23.56 16.62 10.50
CA LEU A 439 24.10 16.93 11.82
C LEU A 439 24.04 18.43 12.07
N VAL A 440 23.24 18.85 13.06
CA VAL A 440 23.15 20.24 13.53
C VAL A 440 23.74 20.29 14.93
N ILE A 441 24.95 20.82 15.04
CA ILE A 441 25.64 21.01 16.32
C ILE A 441 25.14 22.30 16.95
N GLU A 442 24.31 22.21 17.98
CA GLU A 442 24.00 23.36 18.82
C GLU A 442 25.03 23.46 19.96
N THR A 443 25.62 24.64 20.09
CA THR A 443 26.74 24.89 21.02
C THR A 443 26.30 25.13 22.46
N ASN A 444 25.02 24.96 22.83
CA ASN A 444 24.60 25.14 24.22
C ASN A 444 23.24 24.47 24.58
N PRO A 445 23.13 23.64 25.64
CA PRO A 445 24.18 23.06 26.48
C PRO A 445 24.42 21.57 26.12
N ASN A 446 25.62 21.24 25.65
CA ASN A 446 26.14 19.86 25.50
C ASN A 446 25.21 18.83 24.80
N ARG A 447 24.40 19.26 23.85
CA ARG A 447 23.46 18.42 23.11
C ARG A 447 23.53 18.75 21.62
N ILE A 448 23.71 17.73 20.81
CA ILE A 448 23.78 17.81 19.36
C ILE A 448 22.51 17.22 18.79
N ILE A 449 21.91 17.91 17.82
CA ILE A 449 20.78 17.41 17.07
C ILE A 449 21.33 16.63 15.88
N TYR A 450 21.17 15.32 15.92
CA TYR A 450 21.54 14.43 14.84
C TYR A 450 20.28 13.92 14.14
N HIS A 451 20.18 14.17 12.84
CA HIS A 451 19.16 13.60 11.99
C HIS A 451 19.73 12.37 11.29
N GLU A 452 19.33 11.19 11.75
CA GLU A 452 19.61 9.97 11.00
C GLU A 452 18.90 10.03 9.64
N PRO A 453 19.56 9.71 8.53
CA PRO A 453 18.83 9.40 7.31
C PRO A 453 18.06 8.10 7.56
N TYR A 454 16.78 8.07 7.21
CA TYR A 454 16.03 6.83 7.13
C TYR A 454 15.39 6.75 5.76
N SER A 455 15.12 5.53 5.29
CA SER A 455 14.39 5.34 4.05
C SER A 455 13.05 4.70 4.29
N VAL A 456 12.15 4.94 3.34
CA VAL A 456 10.82 4.36 3.26
C VAL A 456 10.61 3.88 1.84
N THR A 457 10.16 2.65 1.65
CA THR A 457 9.74 2.18 0.33
C THR A 457 8.34 2.67 0.01
N ILE A 458 8.15 3.11 -1.23
CA ILE A 458 6.84 3.17 -1.88
C ILE A 458 6.78 2.13 -2.98
N CYS A 459 5.58 1.63 -3.23
CA CYS A 459 5.34 0.66 -4.30
C CYS A 459 4.38 1.25 -5.33
N HIS A 460 4.63 0.99 -6.60
CA HIS A 460 3.65 1.24 -7.66
C HIS A 460 2.69 0.06 -7.70
N VAL A 461 1.40 0.34 -7.82
CA VAL A 461 0.32 -0.64 -7.79
C VAL A 461 -0.55 -0.56 -9.03
N ASN A 462 -0.89 -1.75 -9.53
CA ASN A 462 -1.92 -1.95 -10.52
C ASN A 462 -3.05 -2.82 -9.95
N TYR A 463 -4.22 -2.20 -9.71
CA TYR A 463 -5.39 -2.86 -9.11
C TYR A 463 -6.22 -3.71 -10.09
N GLY A 464 -5.93 -3.65 -11.40
CA GLY A 464 -6.73 -4.37 -12.40
C GLY A 464 -8.15 -3.80 -12.57
N TRP A 465 -8.30 -2.48 -12.38
CA TRP A 465 -9.56 -1.73 -12.54
C TRP A 465 -9.47 -0.64 -13.62
N GLY A 466 -8.71 -0.88 -14.68
CA GLY A 466 -8.67 0.05 -15.81
C GLY A 466 -8.09 1.42 -15.46
N ASN A 467 -6.91 1.44 -14.83
CA ASN A 467 -6.21 2.59 -14.26
C ASN A 467 -6.79 3.20 -12.98
N LYS A 468 -8.00 2.81 -12.59
CA LYS A 468 -8.58 3.33 -11.35
C LYS A 468 -7.69 2.92 -10.16
N HIS A 469 -7.22 3.92 -9.43
CA HIS A 469 -6.30 3.77 -8.29
C HIS A 469 -4.89 3.24 -8.64
N ASN A 470 -4.48 3.19 -9.91
CA ASN A 470 -3.08 2.87 -10.21
C ASN A 470 -2.17 4.03 -9.81
N GLY A 471 -1.04 3.71 -9.19
CA GLY A 471 -0.06 4.71 -8.78
C GLY A 471 0.84 4.25 -7.64
N TYR A 472 1.55 5.19 -7.06
CA TYR A 472 2.47 4.96 -5.96
C TYR A 472 1.80 5.10 -4.61
N TYR A 473 2.14 4.20 -3.69
CA TYR A 473 1.62 4.21 -2.34
C TYR A 473 2.69 3.85 -1.31
N TYR A 474 2.51 4.34 -0.08
CA TYR A 474 3.36 4.01 1.06
C TYR A 474 3.42 2.50 1.32
N PHE A 475 4.62 1.92 1.28
CA PHE A 475 4.85 0.50 1.56
C PHE A 475 5.52 0.34 2.93
N ASN A 476 4.85 -0.34 3.85
CA ASN A 476 5.36 -0.45 5.21
C ASN A 476 6.41 -1.56 5.34
N GLU A 477 7.68 -1.20 5.37
CA GLU A 477 8.78 -2.17 5.55
C GLU A 477 8.88 -2.76 6.96
N ARG A 478 8.44 -2.02 7.98
CA ARG A 478 8.63 -2.36 9.41
C ARG A 478 7.52 -3.23 9.99
N THR A 479 6.39 -3.37 9.30
CA THR A 479 5.34 -4.36 9.61
C THR A 479 4.77 -4.87 8.31
N ASP A 480 4.81 -6.18 8.09
CA ASP A 480 4.00 -6.98 7.16
C ASP A 480 3.72 -6.44 5.74
N GLY A 481 4.60 -5.57 5.21
CA GLY A 481 4.89 -5.42 3.78
C GLY A 481 3.71 -5.29 2.82
N GLY A 482 2.64 -4.60 3.19
CA GLY A 482 1.53 -4.35 2.27
C GLY A 482 0.87 -3.01 2.45
N LEU A 483 0.18 -2.59 1.39
CA LEU A 483 -0.87 -1.59 1.52
C LEU A 483 -1.98 -2.21 2.34
N LYS A 484 -2.07 -1.77 3.59
CA LYS A 484 -3.17 -2.09 4.49
C LYS A 484 -4.46 -1.55 3.87
N TYR A 485 -5.14 -2.40 3.10
CA TYR A 485 -6.57 -2.29 2.84
C TYR A 485 -7.25 -2.66 4.15
N GLU A 486 -7.31 -1.72 5.09
CA GLU A 486 -7.91 -1.90 6.42
C GLU A 486 -9.17 -1.05 6.51
N GLY A 487 -10.33 -1.69 6.38
CA GLY A 487 -11.62 -1.06 6.62
C GLY A 487 -11.99 -0.99 8.10
N ASN A 488 -13.04 -0.23 8.37
CA ASN A 488 -13.57 0.05 9.71
C ASN A 488 -13.99 -1.21 10.47
N GLU A 489 -13.48 -1.39 11.70
CA GLU A 489 -14.26 -1.33 12.96
C GLU A 489 -13.42 -1.85 14.15
N GLY A 490 -13.33 -1.03 15.20
CA GLY A 490 -13.56 -1.47 16.58
C GLY A 490 -12.63 -2.44 17.31
N PHE A 491 -11.51 -2.93 16.76
CA PHE A 491 -10.66 -3.88 17.50
C PHE A 491 -9.17 -3.52 17.53
N ASN A 492 -8.68 -3.45 18.76
CA ASN A 492 -7.32 -3.23 19.23
C ASN A 492 -6.39 -4.44 18.95
N ASN A 493 -6.49 -5.08 17.78
CA ASN A 493 -5.69 -6.25 17.45
C ASN A 493 -4.80 -5.99 16.23
N ASN A 494 -3.53 -6.32 16.40
CA ASN A 494 -2.50 -6.35 15.38
C ASN A 494 -3.00 -7.06 14.12
N PHE A 495 -3.22 -6.30 13.03
CA PHE A 495 -3.59 -6.79 11.70
C PHE A 495 -2.42 -7.48 10.96
N ASN A 496 -1.62 -8.25 11.69
CA ASN A 496 -0.45 -8.97 11.19
C ASN A 496 -0.82 -10.25 10.38
N HIS A 497 -2.07 -10.39 9.91
CA HIS A 497 -2.64 -11.72 9.67
C HIS A 497 -3.44 -11.94 8.37
N ASN A 498 -3.71 -10.96 7.49
CA ASN A 498 -4.57 -11.21 6.30
C ASN A 498 -3.98 -10.72 4.96
N LEU A 499 -2.67 -10.89 4.76
CA LEU A 499 -2.02 -10.59 3.49
C LEU A 499 -1.19 -11.79 3.03
N ALA A 500 -1.33 -12.17 1.77
CA ALA A 500 -0.45 -13.13 1.09
C ALA A 500 0.19 -12.46 -0.11
N TYR A 501 1.36 -12.96 -0.53
CA TYR A 501 2.07 -12.43 -1.67
C TYR A 501 2.74 -13.52 -2.50
N THR A 502 2.79 -13.32 -3.82
CA THR A 502 3.53 -14.16 -4.76
C THR A 502 4.53 -13.29 -5.52
N ILE A 503 5.82 -13.58 -5.41
CA ILE A 503 6.86 -12.91 -6.21
C ILE A 503 7.18 -13.74 -7.44
N ILE A 504 7.18 -13.10 -8.61
CA ILE A 504 7.45 -13.73 -9.90
C ILE A 504 8.61 -13.00 -10.58
N THR A 505 9.64 -13.76 -10.95
CA THR A 505 10.82 -13.29 -11.70
C THR A 505 11.19 -14.30 -12.78
N PRO A 506 11.76 -13.89 -13.93
CA PRO A 506 12.26 -14.83 -14.94
C PRO A 506 13.52 -15.56 -14.46
N LYS A 507 13.68 -16.83 -14.84
CA LYS A 507 14.86 -17.65 -14.50
C LYS A 507 16.11 -17.32 -15.28
#